data_AF-A0A5C6FU65-F1
#
_entry.id   AF-A0A5C6FU65-F1
#
_cell.length_a   1.000
_cell.length_b   1.000
_cell.length_c   1.000
_cell.angle_alpha   90.00
_cell.angle_beta   90.00
_cell.angle_gamma   90.00
#
_symmetry.space_group_name_H-M   'P 1'
#
loop_
_entity.id
_entity.type
_entity.pdbx_description
1 polymer ?
#
loop_
_entity_poly.entity_id
_entity_poly.type
_entity_poly.pdbx_seq_one_letter_code
_entity_poly.pdbx_strand_id
1 'polypeptide(L)'
;MAKKRSKATSKPDAERTRRESALRGMLADHLGEKLTQKQRRDIAWWQKRTRAEIADEILCAVPKGQFCKLAGRQQKVIDEQAERYDLPIDGPAINLREAIRAYHDLITANAKNIHPADDAEAIAKGEVSPHSKAELEILKLKEEVRKLQSGNERAELLLIRDRGDTIDRRQLRDMLSWLTTRLQGMGRQVLQCDNIVDAHDCINDMLEDMAQEAEHGVLVI
;
A
#
# COMPACT_ATOMS: atom_id res chain seq x y z
N MET A 1 68.64 3.24 -10.51
CA MET A 1 67.18 3.06 -10.43
C MET A 1 66.86 2.24 -9.19
N ALA A 2 66.21 2.83 -8.17
CA ALA A 2 65.80 2.12 -6.96
C ALA A 2 64.29 2.27 -6.76
N LYS A 3 63.54 1.23 -7.13
CA LYS A 3 62.09 1.10 -6.89
C LYS A 3 61.88 0.82 -5.39
N LYS A 4 61.38 1.81 -4.64
CA LYS A 4 60.87 1.63 -3.27
C LYS A 4 59.62 0.74 -3.32
N ARG A 5 59.76 -0.50 -2.84
CA ARG A 5 58.69 -1.48 -2.64
C ARG A 5 57.84 -1.10 -1.40
N SER A 6 56.54 -0.96 -1.62
CA SER A 6 55.39 -1.31 -0.78
C SER A 6 55.50 -1.25 0.76
N LYS A 7 54.75 -0.31 1.36
CA LYS A 7 54.30 -0.34 2.77
C LYS A 7 52.76 -0.42 2.78
N ALA A 8 52.20 -1.62 2.67
CA ALA A 8 50.74 -1.83 2.61
C ALA A 8 50.17 -2.58 3.83
N THR A 9 51.01 -3.08 4.75
CA THR A 9 50.60 -3.93 5.87
C THR A 9 50.43 -3.21 7.21
N SER A 10 50.76 -1.92 7.34
CA SER A 10 50.76 -1.22 8.65
C SER A 10 49.45 -0.53 9.04
N LYS A 11 48.41 -0.57 8.19
CA LYS A 11 47.12 0.11 8.45
C LYS A 11 46.30 -0.52 9.59
N PRO A 12 46.08 -1.84 9.66
CA PRO A 12 45.21 -2.42 10.69
C PRO A 12 45.80 -2.31 12.11
N ASP A 13 47.12 -2.44 12.25
CA ASP A 13 47.79 -2.33 13.57
C ASP A 13 47.85 -0.88 14.08
N ALA A 14 47.97 0.10 13.17
CA ALA A 14 47.91 1.52 13.53
C ALA A 14 46.51 1.94 14.01
N GLU A 15 45.45 1.36 13.45
CA GLU A 15 44.08 1.64 13.91
C GLU A 15 43.78 0.98 15.26
N ARG A 16 44.26 -0.25 15.49
CA ARG A 16 44.11 -0.95 16.78
C ARG A 16 44.80 -0.19 17.91
N THR A 17 46.05 0.22 17.71
CA THR A 17 46.82 1.01 18.69
C THR A 17 46.17 2.36 18.98
N ARG A 18 45.59 3.01 17.95
CA ARG A 18 44.85 4.27 18.12
C ARG A 18 43.52 4.09 18.87
N ARG A 19 42.81 2.98 18.62
CA ARG A 19 41.60 2.60 19.38
C ARG A 19 41.92 2.36 20.85
N GLU A 20 42.99 1.62 21.16
CA GLU A 20 43.44 1.39 22.53
C GLU A 20 43.80 2.71 23.24
N SER A 21 44.49 3.63 22.55
CA SER A 21 44.79 4.97 23.05
C SER A 21 43.51 5.77 23.37
N ALA A 22 42.51 5.73 22.48
CA ALA A 22 41.24 6.41 22.67
C ALA A 22 40.45 5.85 23.85
N LEU A 23 40.38 4.52 24.00
CA LEU A 23 39.69 3.86 25.12
C LEU A 23 40.37 4.15 26.46
N ARG A 24 41.70 4.12 26.52
CA ARG A 24 42.46 4.55 27.72
C ARG A 24 42.22 6.02 28.03
N GLY A 25 42.14 6.88 27.01
CA GLY A 25 41.80 8.29 27.16
C GLY A 25 40.38 8.49 27.74
N MET A 26 39.39 7.73 27.28
CA MET A 26 38.02 7.78 27.82
C MET A 26 37.97 7.33 29.29
N LEU A 27 38.70 6.27 29.66
CA LEU A 27 38.80 5.83 31.05
C LEU A 27 39.43 6.90 31.95
N ALA A 28 40.51 7.54 31.48
CA ALA A 28 41.14 8.64 32.20
C ALA A 28 40.22 9.87 32.37
N ASP A 29 39.39 10.19 31.37
CA ASP A 29 38.36 11.24 31.45
C ASP A 29 37.30 10.92 32.51
N HIS A 30 36.81 9.67 32.54
CA HIS A 30 35.85 9.22 33.54
C HIS A 30 36.41 9.19 34.97
N LEU A 31 37.72 8.99 35.12
CA LEU A 31 38.42 9.04 36.41
C LEU A 31 38.80 10.48 36.83
N GLY A 32 38.52 11.49 36.00
CA GLY A 32 38.78 12.91 36.30
C GLY A 32 40.25 13.34 36.11
N GLU A 33 41.06 12.54 35.40
CA GLU A 33 42.46 12.88 35.12
C GLU A 33 42.58 13.93 34.00
N LYS A 34 43.65 14.73 34.04
CA LYS A 34 43.90 15.75 33.00
C LYS A 34 44.30 15.09 31.67
N LEU A 35 43.40 15.12 30.69
CA LEU A 35 43.68 14.57 29.36
C LEU A 35 44.75 15.34 28.59
N THR A 36 45.67 14.58 28.00
CA THR A 36 46.66 15.09 27.05
C THR A 36 45.99 15.48 25.72
N GLN A 37 46.53 16.48 25.01
CA GLN A 37 46.00 16.92 23.70
C GLN A 37 45.91 15.77 22.68
N LYS A 38 46.86 14.83 22.71
CA LYS A 38 46.85 13.61 21.88
C LYS A 38 45.65 12.71 22.20
N GLN A 39 45.38 12.46 23.48
CA GLN A 39 44.24 11.65 23.92
C GLN A 39 42.91 12.30 23.52
N ARG A 40 42.77 13.62 23.68
CA ARG A 40 41.57 14.35 23.23
C ARG A 40 41.29 14.17 21.73
N ARG A 41 42.34 14.23 20.90
CA ARG A 41 42.22 14.00 19.44
C ARG A 41 41.84 12.56 19.11
N ASP A 42 42.41 11.58 19.81
CA ASP A 42 42.10 10.17 19.61
C ASP A 42 40.68 9.81 20.07
N ILE A 43 40.21 10.38 21.17
CA ILE A 43 38.81 10.27 21.64
C ILE A 43 37.85 10.86 20.62
N ALA A 44 38.12 12.08 20.12
CA ALA A 44 37.25 12.71 19.12
C ALA A 44 37.20 11.91 17.81
N TRP A 45 38.33 11.35 17.38
CA TRP A 45 38.40 10.45 16.23
C TRP A 45 37.56 9.19 16.46
N TRP A 46 37.70 8.55 17.62
CA TRP A 46 36.97 7.34 17.98
C TRP A 46 35.46 7.60 18.06
N GLN A 47 35.04 8.65 18.77
CA GLN A 47 33.64 9.04 18.86
C GLN A 47 33.02 9.34 17.49
N LYS A 48 33.74 10.05 16.61
CA LYS A 48 33.26 10.31 15.24
C LYS A 48 33.07 9.01 14.46
N ARG A 49 34.01 8.07 14.58
CA ARG A 49 33.94 6.77 13.92
C ARG A 49 32.79 5.92 14.46
N THR A 50 32.68 5.77 15.77
CA THR A 50 31.61 5.01 16.40
C THR A 50 30.24 5.59 16.09
N ARG A 51 30.09 6.93 16.07
CA ARG A 51 28.84 7.57 15.63
C ARG A 51 28.49 7.26 14.18
N ALA A 52 29.49 7.22 13.30
CA ALA A 52 29.28 6.87 11.90
C ALA A 52 28.89 5.38 11.74
N GLU A 53 29.52 4.48 12.49
CA GLU A 53 29.20 3.05 12.52
C GLU A 53 27.77 2.82 13.05
N ILE A 54 27.40 3.44 14.19
CA ILE A 54 26.04 3.37 14.74
C ILE A 54 25.02 3.97 13.76
N ALA A 55 25.32 5.11 13.14
CA ALA A 55 24.42 5.70 12.15
C ALA A 55 24.23 4.75 10.95
N ASP A 56 25.28 4.06 10.52
CA ASP A 56 25.21 3.09 9.44
C ASP A 56 24.32 1.90 9.81
N GLU A 57 24.53 1.32 10.99
CA GLU A 57 23.70 0.23 11.51
C GLU A 57 22.22 0.63 11.61
N ILE A 58 21.93 1.83 12.13
CA ILE A 58 20.57 2.35 12.22
C ILE A 58 19.94 2.50 10.83
N LEU A 59 20.68 3.01 9.85
CA LEU A 59 20.17 3.20 8.49
C LEU A 59 19.95 1.88 7.74
N CYS A 60 20.66 0.82 8.10
CA CYS A 60 20.47 -0.51 7.49
C CYS A 60 19.27 -1.27 8.06
N ALA A 61 18.76 -0.88 9.24
CA ALA A 61 17.72 -1.62 9.95
C ALA A 61 16.60 -0.69 10.46
N VAL A 62 16.10 0.20 9.60
CA VAL A 62 15.03 1.13 10.00
C VAL A 62 13.69 0.40 10.08
N PRO A 63 12.99 0.42 11.23
CA PRO A 63 11.67 -0.19 11.32
C PRO A 63 10.68 0.48 10.37
N LYS A 64 9.84 -0.32 9.69
CA LYS A 64 8.86 0.18 8.70
C LYS A 64 7.96 1.25 9.28
N GLY A 65 7.49 1.10 10.52
CA GLY A 65 6.66 2.12 11.18
C GLY A 65 7.33 3.49 11.32
N GLN A 66 8.65 3.54 11.51
CA GLN A 66 9.39 4.80 11.58
C GLN A 66 9.61 5.39 10.18
N PHE A 67 9.88 4.55 9.20
CA PHE A 67 9.95 4.95 7.80
C PHE A 67 8.62 5.54 7.30
N CYS A 68 7.49 4.89 7.59
CA CYS A 68 6.15 5.38 7.25
C CYS A 68 5.88 6.77 7.85
N LYS A 69 6.29 7.02 9.10
CA LYS A 69 6.18 8.34 9.74
C LYS A 69 7.01 9.41 9.02
N LEU A 70 8.20 9.05 8.54
CA LEU A 70 9.07 9.95 7.77
C LEU A 70 8.50 10.22 6.37
N ALA A 71 7.96 9.20 5.71
CA ALA A 71 7.38 9.30 4.37
C ALA A 71 6.02 10.04 4.34
N GLY A 72 5.26 9.97 5.43
CA GLY A 72 3.97 10.64 5.57
C GLY A 72 2.99 10.27 4.45
N ARG A 73 2.42 11.27 3.79
CA ARG A 73 1.43 11.06 2.70
C ARG A 73 2.01 10.39 1.45
N GLN A 74 3.33 10.45 1.28
CA GLN A 74 4.01 9.89 0.11
C GLN A 74 4.24 8.38 0.24
N GLN A 75 3.98 7.79 1.42
CA GLN A 75 4.21 6.37 1.66
C GLN A 75 3.51 5.49 0.62
N LYS A 76 2.23 5.75 0.32
CA LYS A 76 1.48 4.97 -0.68
C LYS A 76 2.14 4.99 -2.05
N VAL A 77 2.61 6.16 -2.49
CA VAL A 77 3.30 6.30 -3.78
C VAL A 77 4.61 5.53 -3.77
N ILE A 78 5.37 5.61 -2.67
CA ILE A 78 6.63 4.90 -2.51
C ILE A 78 6.40 3.38 -2.52
N ASP A 79 5.40 2.89 -1.80
CA ASP A 79 5.04 1.47 -1.77
C ASP A 79 4.61 0.97 -3.17
N GLU A 80 3.79 1.74 -3.90
CA GLU A 80 3.40 1.42 -5.28
C GLU A 80 4.59 1.44 -6.25
N GLN A 81 5.53 2.39 -6.11
CA GLN A 81 6.75 2.39 -6.93
C GLN A 81 7.67 1.24 -6.54
N ALA A 82 7.75 0.89 -5.27
CA ALA A 82 8.55 -0.23 -4.80
C ALA A 82 8.05 -1.56 -5.37
N GLU A 83 6.73 -1.76 -5.40
CA GLU A 83 6.12 -2.93 -6.04
C GLU A 83 6.34 -2.93 -7.55
N ARG A 84 6.18 -1.79 -8.23
CA ARG A 84 6.36 -1.68 -9.68
C ARG A 84 7.79 -1.95 -10.14
N TYR A 85 8.78 -1.55 -9.36
CA TYR A 85 10.19 -1.59 -9.73
C TYR A 85 11.04 -2.55 -8.90
N ASP A 86 10.39 -3.40 -8.10
CA ASP A 86 11.04 -4.40 -7.24
C ASP A 86 12.11 -3.79 -6.31
N LEU A 87 11.77 -2.65 -5.68
CA LEU A 87 12.68 -1.98 -4.74
C LEU A 87 12.68 -2.71 -3.38
N PRO A 88 13.84 -2.80 -2.69
CA PRO A 88 13.98 -3.50 -1.41
C PRO A 88 13.43 -2.67 -0.22
N ILE A 89 12.17 -2.28 -0.32
CA ILE A 89 11.45 -1.47 0.69
C ILE A 89 10.34 -2.32 1.35
N ASP A 90 10.15 -3.56 0.89
CA ASP A 90 9.19 -4.47 1.50
C ASP A 90 9.78 -5.20 2.72
N GLY A 91 8.94 -5.46 3.71
CA GLY A 91 9.31 -6.09 4.98
C GLY A 91 9.28 -5.20 6.23
N PRO A 92 9.42 -5.79 7.43
CA PRO A 92 9.23 -5.10 8.71
C PRO A 92 10.38 -4.14 9.07
N ALA A 93 11.59 -4.39 8.57
CA ALA A 93 12.74 -3.51 8.69
C ALA A 93 13.30 -3.25 7.29
N ILE A 94 13.54 -1.98 6.98
CA ILE A 94 13.97 -1.52 5.67
C ILE A 94 15.43 -1.13 5.75
N ASN A 95 16.22 -1.65 4.81
CA ASN A 95 17.58 -1.19 4.59
C ASN A 95 17.56 0.06 3.70
N LEU A 96 17.61 1.25 4.32
CA LEU A 96 17.53 2.51 3.59
C LEU A 96 18.71 2.70 2.62
N ARG A 97 19.89 2.19 2.97
CA ARG A 97 21.08 2.32 2.13
C ARG A 97 20.90 1.55 0.82
N GLU A 98 20.39 0.32 0.90
CA GLU A 98 20.09 -0.49 -0.29
C GLU A 98 18.93 0.09 -1.08
N ALA A 99 17.86 0.55 -0.42
CA ALA A 99 16.73 1.19 -1.07
C ALA A 99 17.15 2.44 -1.87
N ILE A 100 17.95 3.33 -1.27
CA ILE A 100 18.46 4.54 -1.93
C ILE A 100 19.38 4.17 -3.09
N ARG A 101 20.24 3.17 -2.91
CA ARG A 101 21.12 2.69 -3.98
C ARG A 101 20.32 2.14 -5.16
N ALA A 102 19.35 1.27 -4.90
CA ALA A 102 18.46 0.71 -5.92
C ALA A 102 17.70 1.83 -6.66
N TYR A 103 17.25 2.86 -5.93
CA TYR A 103 16.58 4.02 -6.54
C TYR A 103 17.53 4.80 -7.46
N HIS A 104 18.77 5.04 -7.04
CA HIS A 104 19.77 5.69 -7.87
C HIS A 104 20.19 4.84 -9.09
N ASP A 105 20.31 3.53 -8.91
CA ASP A 105 20.61 2.60 -9.99
C ASP A 105 19.46 2.60 -11.01
N LEU A 106 18.22 2.63 -10.55
CA LEU A 106 17.03 2.76 -11.40
C LEU A 106 17.00 4.09 -12.16
N ILE A 107 17.28 5.21 -11.49
CA ILE A 107 17.39 6.52 -12.15
C ILE A 107 18.50 6.47 -13.20
N THR A 108 19.65 5.88 -12.87
CA THR A 108 20.79 5.82 -13.79
C THR A 108 20.49 4.94 -15.01
N ALA A 109 19.84 3.78 -14.79
CA ALA A 109 19.40 2.88 -15.86
C ALA A 109 18.39 3.56 -16.78
N ASN A 110 17.50 4.38 -16.22
CA ASN A 110 16.49 5.11 -16.96
C ASN A 110 16.91 6.53 -17.33
N ALA A 111 18.15 6.96 -17.05
CA ALA A 111 18.57 8.35 -17.22
C ALA A 111 18.46 8.83 -18.68
N LYS A 112 18.55 7.92 -19.64
CA LYS A 112 18.33 8.21 -21.07
C LYS A 112 16.86 8.50 -21.41
N ASN A 113 15.94 7.92 -20.64
CA ASN A 113 14.49 8.06 -20.79
C ASN A 113 13.93 9.13 -19.84
N ILE A 114 14.65 9.47 -18.77
CA ILE A 114 14.33 10.55 -17.84
C ILE A 114 14.79 11.84 -18.51
N HIS A 115 13.87 12.46 -19.23
CA HIS A 115 14.11 13.75 -19.83
C HIS A 115 14.19 14.84 -18.75
N PRO A 116 15.14 15.78 -18.85
CA PRO A 116 15.19 16.92 -17.94
C PRO A 116 13.87 17.68 -18.03
N ALA A 117 13.41 18.24 -16.91
CA ALA A 117 12.16 19.00 -16.83
C ALA A 117 12.09 20.19 -17.81
N ASP A 118 13.22 20.59 -18.40
CA ASP A 118 13.31 21.58 -19.48
C ASP A 118 12.62 21.13 -20.79
N ASP A 119 12.37 19.82 -20.95
CA ASP A 119 11.57 19.31 -22.06
C ASP A 119 10.09 19.67 -21.93
N ALA A 120 9.58 20.04 -20.75
CA ALA A 120 8.21 20.57 -20.65
C ALA A 120 8.07 21.91 -21.39
N GLU A 121 9.11 22.75 -21.37
CA GLU A 121 9.17 23.97 -22.18
C GLU A 121 9.50 23.70 -23.66
N ALA A 122 10.32 22.69 -23.98
CA ALA A 122 10.59 22.30 -25.36
C ALA A 122 9.39 21.62 -26.04
N ILE A 123 8.60 20.83 -25.29
CA ILE A 123 7.30 20.29 -25.67
C ILE A 123 6.31 21.43 -25.93
N ALA A 124 6.32 22.48 -25.12
CA ALA A 124 5.49 23.68 -25.34
C ALA A 124 5.95 24.50 -26.56
N LYS A 125 7.25 24.49 -26.89
CA LYS A 125 7.85 25.16 -28.06
C LYS A 125 7.82 24.31 -29.35
N GLY A 126 7.42 23.04 -29.28
CA GLY A 126 7.24 22.16 -30.45
C GLY A 126 8.52 21.51 -30.98
N GLU A 127 9.64 21.56 -30.24
CA GLU A 127 10.94 20.99 -30.66
C GLU A 127 11.12 19.53 -30.25
N VAL A 128 10.05 18.75 -30.25
CA VAL A 128 10.08 17.32 -29.90
C VAL A 128 10.05 16.50 -31.18
N SER A 129 10.95 15.53 -31.29
CA SER A 129 10.91 14.55 -32.37
C SER A 129 9.51 13.92 -32.47
N PRO A 130 8.88 13.86 -33.66
CA PRO A 130 7.52 13.33 -33.82
C PRO A 130 7.37 11.90 -33.31
N HIS A 131 8.46 11.13 -33.26
CA HIS A 131 8.47 9.78 -32.71
C HIS A 131 8.25 9.75 -31.19
N SER A 132 8.90 10.65 -30.45
CA SER A 132 8.77 10.75 -28.99
C SER A 132 7.37 11.20 -28.55
N LYS A 133 6.73 12.07 -29.35
CA LYS A 133 5.33 12.48 -29.11
C LYS A 133 4.37 11.29 -29.26
N ALA A 134 4.56 10.47 -30.30
CA ALA A 134 3.74 9.29 -30.54
C ALA A 134 3.92 8.23 -29.44
N GLU A 135 5.14 8.01 -28.95
CA GLU A 135 5.40 7.07 -27.85
C GLU A 135 4.73 7.49 -26.54
N LEU A 136 4.80 8.78 -26.20
CA LEU A 136 4.12 9.33 -25.02
C LEU A 136 2.60 9.22 -25.14
N GLU A 137 2.05 9.44 -26.33
CA GLU A 137 0.62 9.30 -26.60
C GLU A 137 0.18 7.83 -26.47
N ILE A 138 0.98 6.88 -26.98
CA ILE A 138 0.74 5.44 -26.79
C ILE A 138 0.75 5.06 -25.31
N LEU A 139 1.70 5.58 -24.52
CA LEU A 139 1.78 5.30 -23.09
C LEU A 139 0.58 5.87 -22.32
N LYS A 140 0.16 7.11 -22.64
CA LYS A 140 -1.05 7.71 -22.08
C LYS A 140 -2.30 6.90 -22.41
N LEU A 141 -2.47 6.51 -23.67
CA LEU A 141 -3.60 5.68 -24.12
C LEU A 141 -3.61 4.31 -23.41
N LYS A 142 -2.45 3.68 -23.23
CA LYS A 142 -2.35 2.42 -22.46
C LYS A 142 -2.76 2.60 -21.00
N GLU A 143 -2.40 3.71 -20.38
CA GLU A 143 -2.80 4.02 -19.01
C GLU A 143 -4.30 4.29 -18.90
N GLU A 144 -4.89 5.01 -19.86
CA GLU A 144 -6.33 5.23 -19.94
C GLU A 144 -7.11 3.93 -20.14
N VAL A 145 -6.65 3.04 -21.03
CA VAL A 145 -7.26 1.72 -21.23
C VAL A 145 -7.25 0.92 -19.92
N ARG A 146 -6.13 0.91 -19.18
CA ARG A 146 -6.06 0.23 -17.88
C ARG A 146 -7.03 0.83 -16.86
N LYS A 147 -7.15 2.16 -16.80
CA LYS A 147 -8.12 2.83 -15.92
C LYS A 147 -9.55 2.46 -16.27
N LEU A 148 -9.90 2.47 -17.56
CA LEU A 148 -11.23 2.07 -18.04
C LEU A 148 -11.55 0.61 -17.72
N GLN A 149 -10.59 -0.30 -17.89
CA GLN A 149 -10.75 -1.72 -17.53
C GLN A 149 -11.06 -1.89 -16.04
N SER A 150 -10.29 -1.25 -15.16
CA SER A 150 -10.57 -1.30 -13.71
C SER A 150 -11.93 -0.69 -13.33
N GLY A 151 -12.36 0.35 -14.07
CA GLY A 151 -13.67 0.96 -13.90
C GLY A 151 -14.81 0.03 -14.31
N ASN A 152 -14.65 -0.67 -15.44
CA ASN A 152 -15.60 -1.66 -15.92
C ASN A 152 -15.72 -2.85 -14.96
N GLU A 153 -14.61 -3.39 -14.47
CA GLU A 153 -14.63 -4.49 -13.47
C GLU A 153 -15.41 -4.08 -12.21
N ARG A 154 -15.22 -2.85 -11.73
CA ARG A 154 -15.97 -2.32 -10.60
C ARG A 154 -17.46 -2.19 -10.91
N ALA A 155 -17.81 -1.72 -12.11
CA ALA A 155 -19.21 -1.61 -12.55
C ALA A 155 -19.86 -3.00 -12.70
N GLU A 156 -19.14 -4.00 -13.20
CA GLU A 156 -19.61 -5.38 -13.27
C GLU A 156 -19.87 -5.96 -11.88
N LEU A 157 -18.98 -5.74 -10.92
CA LEU A 157 -19.19 -6.16 -9.53
C LEU A 157 -20.44 -5.51 -8.91
N LEU A 158 -20.69 -4.23 -9.20
CA LEU A 158 -21.90 -3.54 -8.76
C LEU A 158 -23.15 -4.14 -9.43
N LEU A 159 -23.10 -4.41 -10.74
CA LEU A 159 -24.20 -5.06 -11.44
C LEU A 159 -24.45 -6.48 -10.93
N ILE A 160 -23.42 -7.24 -10.55
CA ILE A 160 -23.59 -8.58 -9.95
C ILE A 160 -24.27 -8.47 -8.59
N ARG A 161 -23.85 -7.50 -7.76
CA ARG A 161 -24.50 -7.23 -6.48
C ARG A 161 -25.96 -6.84 -6.67
N ASP A 162 -26.22 -5.86 -7.52
CA ASP A 162 -27.58 -5.38 -7.79
C ASP A 162 -28.43 -6.47 -8.42
N ARG A 163 -27.87 -7.32 -9.31
CA ARG A 163 -28.57 -8.49 -9.86
C ARG A 163 -28.88 -9.56 -8.81
N GLY A 164 -28.01 -9.72 -7.81
CA GLY A 164 -28.29 -10.57 -6.66
C GLY A 164 -29.53 -10.12 -5.87
N ASP A 165 -29.80 -8.81 -5.87
CA ASP A 165 -30.96 -8.20 -5.21
C ASP A 165 -32.19 -8.07 -6.15
N THR A 166 -32.06 -8.35 -7.45
CA THR A 166 -33.19 -8.29 -8.39
C THR A 166 -33.96 -9.61 -8.46
N ILE A 167 -35.26 -9.54 -8.21
CA ILE A 167 -36.21 -10.64 -8.45
C ILE A 167 -36.56 -10.65 -9.94
N ASP A 168 -36.60 -11.84 -10.56
CA ASP A 168 -37.06 -11.96 -11.95
C ASP A 168 -38.50 -11.46 -12.09
N ARG A 169 -38.80 -10.72 -13.14
CA ARG A 169 -40.12 -10.15 -13.41
C ARG A 169 -41.22 -11.20 -13.50
N ARG A 170 -40.89 -12.42 -13.96
CA ARG A 170 -41.82 -13.55 -13.97
C ARG A 170 -42.14 -14.01 -12.56
N GLN A 171 -41.12 -14.25 -11.75
CA GLN A 171 -41.29 -14.62 -10.33
C GLN A 171 -42.08 -13.56 -9.57
N LEU A 172 -41.79 -12.27 -9.77
CA LEU A 172 -42.56 -11.18 -9.16
C LEU A 172 -44.04 -11.22 -9.57
N ARG A 173 -44.33 -11.50 -10.84
CA ARG A 173 -45.72 -11.61 -11.33
C ARG A 173 -46.44 -12.80 -10.70
N ASP A 174 -45.76 -13.93 -10.59
CA ASP A 174 -46.33 -15.14 -10.01
C ASP A 174 -46.60 -14.93 -8.51
N MET A 175 -45.67 -14.29 -7.79
CA MET A 175 -45.86 -13.86 -6.39
C MET A 175 -47.06 -12.93 -6.22
N LEU A 176 -47.20 -11.91 -7.09
CA LEU A 176 -48.33 -10.97 -7.03
C LEU A 176 -49.66 -11.67 -7.36
N SER A 177 -49.66 -12.60 -8.31
CA SER A 177 -50.85 -13.38 -8.66
C SER A 177 -51.28 -14.27 -7.49
N TRP A 178 -50.33 -14.99 -6.90
CA TRP A 178 -50.54 -15.83 -5.73
C TRP A 178 -51.12 -15.03 -4.56
N LEU A 179 -50.52 -13.87 -4.23
CA LEU A 179 -50.97 -13.00 -3.15
C LEU A 179 -52.39 -12.47 -3.41
N THR A 180 -52.69 -12.13 -4.66
CA THR A 180 -54.04 -11.71 -5.06
C THR A 180 -55.08 -12.82 -4.83
N THR A 181 -54.75 -14.06 -5.20
CA THR A 181 -55.64 -15.22 -4.97
C THR A 181 -55.85 -15.47 -3.47
N ARG A 182 -54.80 -15.37 -2.66
CA ARG A 182 -54.89 -15.57 -1.19
C ARG A 182 -55.76 -14.49 -0.54
N LEU A 183 -55.55 -13.22 -0.88
CA LEU A 183 -56.37 -12.10 -0.37
C LEU A 183 -57.84 -12.24 -0.77
N GLN A 184 -58.14 -12.70 -1.98
CA GLN A 184 -59.52 -12.97 -2.41
C GLN A 184 -60.15 -14.13 -1.63
N GLY A 185 -59.38 -15.19 -1.35
CA GLY A 185 -59.80 -16.31 -0.51
C GLY A 185 -60.15 -15.85 0.91
N MET A 186 -59.25 -15.10 1.54
CA MET A 186 -59.47 -14.50 2.86
C MET A 186 -60.69 -13.59 2.86
N GLY A 187 -60.84 -12.72 1.87
CA GLY A 187 -62.00 -11.83 1.77
C GLY A 187 -63.32 -12.60 1.74
N ARG A 188 -63.36 -13.78 1.11
CA ARG A 188 -64.56 -14.64 1.12
C ARG A 188 -64.78 -15.32 2.46
N GLN A 189 -63.73 -15.78 3.13
CA GLN A 189 -63.82 -16.40 4.46
C GLN A 189 -64.30 -15.41 5.51
N VAL A 190 -63.73 -14.20 5.53
CA VAL A 190 -64.14 -13.12 6.43
C VAL A 190 -65.60 -12.71 6.20
N LEU A 191 -66.07 -12.69 4.95
CA LEU A 191 -67.48 -12.42 4.63
C LEU A 191 -68.45 -13.53 5.10
N GLN A 192 -67.94 -14.74 5.39
CA GLN A 192 -68.73 -15.87 5.89
C GLN A 192 -68.74 -15.96 7.42
N CYS A 193 -67.92 -15.17 8.12
CA CYS A 193 -67.88 -15.12 9.57
C CYS A 193 -69.05 -14.29 10.11
N ASP A 194 -69.87 -14.88 10.98
CA ASP A 194 -71.00 -14.21 11.62
C ASP A 194 -70.57 -13.31 12.79
N ASN A 195 -69.34 -13.47 13.30
CA ASN A 195 -68.83 -12.73 14.44
C ASN A 195 -67.44 -12.11 14.13
N ILE A 196 -67.11 -11.06 14.88
CA ILE A 196 -65.86 -10.28 14.70
C ILE A 196 -64.61 -11.07 15.16
N VAL A 197 -64.77 -11.97 16.13
CA VAL A 197 -63.68 -12.76 16.71
C VAL A 197 -63.19 -13.81 15.71
N ASP A 198 -64.10 -14.57 15.11
CA ASP A 198 -63.84 -15.57 14.07
C ASP A 198 -63.22 -14.92 12.82
N ALA A 199 -63.66 -13.70 12.47
CA ALA A 199 -63.04 -12.94 11.39
C ALA A 199 -61.60 -12.53 11.71
N HIS A 200 -61.32 -12.15 12.96
CA HIS A 200 -59.97 -11.86 13.43
C HIS A 200 -59.08 -13.10 13.43
N ASP A 201 -59.60 -14.24 13.88
CA ASP A 201 -58.87 -15.51 13.88
C ASP A 201 -58.55 -15.94 12.44
N CYS A 202 -59.49 -15.84 11.50
CA CYS A 202 -59.23 -16.12 10.07
C CYS A 202 -58.15 -15.23 9.46
N ILE A 203 -58.09 -13.94 9.85
CA ILE A 203 -57.05 -13.03 9.37
C ILE A 203 -55.70 -13.38 9.99
N ASN A 204 -55.66 -13.68 11.28
CA ASN A 204 -54.43 -14.06 11.98
C ASN A 204 -53.86 -15.36 11.44
N ASP A 205 -54.69 -16.37 11.20
CA ASP A 205 -54.29 -17.64 10.59
C ASP A 205 -53.67 -17.42 9.20
N MET A 206 -54.28 -16.56 8.37
CA MET A 206 -53.70 -16.23 7.06
C MET A 206 -52.36 -15.50 7.17
N LEU A 207 -52.25 -14.56 8.11
CA LEU A 207 -50.99 -13.82 8.33
C LEU A 207 -49.89 -14.74 8.86
N GLU A 208 -50.23 -15.71 9.70
CA GLU A 208 -49.31 -16.72 10.22
C GLU A 208 -48.86 -17.68 9.11
N ASP A 209 -49.78 -18.15 8.27
CA ASP A 209 -49.46 -18.93 7.06
C ASP A 209 -48.51 -18.15 6.13
N MET A 210 -48.82 -16.87 5.85
CA MET A 210 -47.98 -16.02 5.01
C MET A 210 -46.60 -15.77 5.61
N ALA A 211 -46.53 -15.59 6.93
CA ALA A 211 -45.26 -15.42 7.64
C ALA A 211 -44.42 -16.69 7.58
N GLN A 212 -45.05 -17.85 7.79
CA GLN A 212 -44.38 -19.14 7.71
C GLN A 212 -43.84 -19.41 6.30
N GLU A 213 -44.62 -19.15 5.25
CA GLU A 213 -44.17 -19.31 3.87
C GLU A 213 -43.03 -18.35 3.50
N ALA A 214 -43.06 -17.10 4.00
CA ALA A 214 -41.99 -16.13 3.81
C ALA A 214 -40.68 -16.56 4.50
N GLU A 215 -40.75 -17.14 5.70
CA GLU A 215 -39.59 -17.63 6.44
C GLU A 215 -38.96 -18.88 5.80
N HIS A 216 -39.77 -19.77 5.22
CA HIS A 216 -39.29 -21.01 4.62
C HIS A 216 -38.80 -20.85 3.18
N GLY A 217 -39.07 -19.70 2.53
CA GLY A 217 -38.59 -19.38 1.19
C GLY A 217 -39.16 -20.28 0.08
N VAL A 218 -40.21 -21.05 0.39
CA VAL A 218 -40.89 -21.91 -0.57
C VAL A 218 -42.27 -21.32 -0.81
N LEU A 219 -42.37 -20.46 -1.81
CA LEU A 219 -43.67 -20.19 -2.44
C LEU A 219 -44.08 -21.49 -3.12
N VAL A 220 -45.01 -22.23 -2.50
CA VAL A 220 -45.65 -23.37 -3.15
C VAL A 220 -46.60 -22.81 -4.20
N ILE A 221 -46.09 -22.58 -5.41
CA ILE A 221 -46.86 -22.22 -6.59
C ILE A 221 -47.45 -23.49 -7.21
#